data_AF-A0A2B8A328-F1
#
_entry.id   AF-A0A2B8A328-F1
#
_cell.length_a   1.000
_cell.length_b   1.000
_cell.length_c   1.000
_cell.angle_alpha   90.00
_cell.angle_beta   90.00
_cell.angle_gamma   90.00
#
_symmetry.space_group_name_H-M   'P 1'
#
loop_
_entity.id
_entity.type
_entity.pdbx_description
1 polymer ?
#
loop_
_entity_poly.entity_id
_entity_poly.type
_entity_poly.pdbx_seq_one_letter_code
_entity_poly.pdbx_strand_id
1 'polypeptide(L)'
;KPFYRFGDVMLLGKIETQKWVSFICKGFERTGKYIAEDVAVQIPRIMKNHSWYVQQLAHYTWTLTRRKATLAELDAALNELLRTNSPHYQAQAENINQTQLGLLKAVAKGMTQLTSADVMTEYSLGTPRNVSKNKIILFNRDMIDENNGKYEFADPAFEIWFKMQYFNQPYNKLMVNG
;
A
#
# COMPACT_ATOMS: atom_id res chain seq x y z
N LYS A 1 -3.80 43.48 -6.69
CA LYS A 1 -4.06 42.04 -6.46
C LYS A 1 -2.75 41.37 -6.04
N PRO A 2 -2.52 41.00 -4.77
CA PRO A 2 -1.41 40.08 -4.52
C PRO A 2 -1.68 39.10 -3.36
N PHE A 3 -1.94 37.84 -3.71
CA PHE A 3 -1.81 36.65 -2.84
C PHE A 3 -1.41 35.45 -3.70
N TYR A 4 -0.39 35.61 -4.55
CA TYR A 4 0.11 34.50 -5.38
C TYR A 4 1.54 34.19 -4.95
N ARG A 5 1.73 32.98 -4.37
CA ARG A 5 2.94 32.43 -3.72
C ARG A 5 3.19 32.77 -2.24
N PHE A 6 2.15 32.76 -1.41
CA PHE A 6 2.33 32.60 0.04
C PHE A 6 2.12 31.14 0.42
N GLY A 7 3.22 30.42 0.61
CA GLY A 7 3.25 29.03 1.05
C GLY A 7 4.33 28.26 0.30
N ASP A 8 5.48 28.07 0.93
CA ASP A 8 6.42 27.04 0.49
C ASP A 8 5.70 25.70 0.54
N VAL A 9 5.66 25.01 -0.60
CA VAL A 9 5.14 23.64 -0.67
C VAL A 9 6.14 22.75 0.08
N MET A 10 5.88 22.49 1.36
CA MET A 10 6.64 21.51 2.11
C MET A 10 6.26 20.11 1.65
N LEU A 11 7.20 19.42 0.99
CA LEU A 11 7.09 18.00 0.72
C LEU A 11 7.28 17.23 2.03
N LEU A 12 6.17 16.83 2.67
CA LEU A 12 6.20 16.01 3.88
C LEU A 12 6.60 14.58 3.51
N GLY A 13 7.79 14.16 3.97
CA GLY A 13 8.22 12.77 3.89
C GLY A 13 7.35 11.85 4.76
N LYS A 14 7.41 10.54 4.49
CA LYS A 14 6.71 9.53 5.29
C LYS A 14 7.22 9.57 6.73
N ILE A 15 6.30 9.45 7.69
CA ILE A 15 6.66 9.36 9.11
C ILE A 15 7.42 8.05 9.34
N GLU A 16 8.54 8.13 10.04
CA GLU A 16 9.38 6.97 10.35
C GLU A 16 8.62 5.92 11.17
N THR A 17 8.88 4.65 10.88
CA THR A 17 8.24 3.50 11.52
C THR A 17 8.27 3.56 13.05
N GLN A 18 9.38 4.00 13.67
CA GLN A 18 9.46 4.05 15.14
C GLN A 18 8.58 5.12 15.78
N LYS A 19 8.32 6.23 15.07
CA LYS A 19 7.36 7.23 15.52
C LYS A 19 5.94 6.68 15.49
N TRP A 20 5.61 5.86 14.48
CA TRP A 20 4.34 5.14 14.42
C TRP A 20 4.19 4.11 15.54
N VAL A 21 5.21 3.28 15.80
CA VAL A 21 5.19 2.30 16.90
C VAL A 21 4.89 2.99 18.23
N SER A 22 5.63 4.06 18.54
CA SER A 22 5.44 4.86 19.75
C SER A 22 4.01 5.44 19.85
N PHE A 23 3.48 5.95 18.75
CA PHE A 23 2.12 6.51 18.69
C PHE A 23 1.05 5.44 18.91
N ILE A 24 1.19 4.28 18.25
CA ILE A 24 0.24 3.16 18.31
C ILE A 24 0.21 2.57 19.72
N CYS A 25 1.37 2.22 20.30
CA CYS A 25 1.44 1.65 21.65
C CYS A 25 0.77 2.58 22.69
N LYS A 26 1.11 3.88 22.67
CA LYS A 26 0.47 4.89 23.54
C LYS A 26 -1.04 4.99 23.31
N GLY A 27 -1.49 4.86 22.06
CA GLY A 27 -2.92 4.87 21.72
C GLY A 27 -3.69 3.74 22.38
N PHE A 28 -3.12 2.52 22.40
CA PHE A 28 -3.73 1.38 23.09
C PHE A 28 -3.76 1.59 24.60
N GLU A 29 -2.62 1.98 25.19
CA GLU A 29 -2.46 2.16 26.64
C GLU A 29 -3.46 3.18 27.22
N ARG A 30 -3.70 4.29 26.51
CA ARG A 30 -4.67 5.33 26.90
C ARG A 30 -6.10 4.82 27.07
N THR A 31 -6.42 3.65 26.53
CA THR A 31 -7.74 3.03 26.59
C THR A 31 -7.78 1.77 27.47
N GLY A 32 -6.69 1.47 28.18
CA GLY A 32 -6.54 0.25 28.99
C GLY A 32 -6.31 -1.01 28.15
N LYS A 33 -5.96 -0.86 26.86
CA LYS A 33 -5.55 -1.95 25.97
C LYS A 33 -4.03 -1.99 25.86
N TYR A 34 -3.50 -3.10 25.37
CA TYR A 34 -2.07 -3.31 25.20
C TYR A 34 -1.76 -3.88 23.82
N ILE A 35 -0.65 -3.44 23.23
CA ILE A 35 -0.05 -4.01 22.02
C ILE A 35 1.46 -4.00 22.23
N ALA A 36 2.11 -5.14 21.99
CA ALA A 36 3.56 -5.23 22.08
C ALA A 36 4.21 -4.58 20.84
N GLU A 37 5.42 -4.05 20.99
CA GLU A 37 6.11 -3.31 19.92
C GLU A 37 6.34 -4.16 18.66
N ASP A 38 6.60 -5.46 18.83
CA ASP A 38 6.80 -6.44 17.75
C ASP A 38 5.55 -6.67 16.90
N VAL A 39 4.36 -6.50 17.48
CA VAL A 39 3.07 -6.48 16.77
C VAL A 39 2.80 -5.08 16.20
N ALA A 40 3.03 -4.03 16.99
CA ALA A 40 2.74 -2.65 16.59
C ALA A 40 3.58 -2.21 15.37
N VAL A 41 4.82 -2.68 15.25
CA VAL A 41 5.73 -2.36 14.13
C VAL A 41 5.23 -2.91 12.79
N GLN A 42 4.40 -3.96 12.81
CA GLN A 42 3.86 -4.54 11.58
C GLN A 42 2.91 -3.58 10.87
N ILE A 43 2.10 -2.82 11.61
CA ILE A 43 1.12 -1.88 11.05
C ILE A 43 1.76 -0.87 10.08
N PRO A 44 2.75 -0.06 10.49
CA PRO A 44 3.45 0.86 9.59
C PRO A 44 4.26 0.15 8.51
N ARG A 45 4.80 -1.05 8.74
CA ARG A 45 5.52 -1.81 7.72
C ARG A 45 4.62 -2.29 6.58
N ILE A 46 3.51 -2.95 6.93
CA ILE A 46 2.51 -3.44 5.98
C ILE A 46 1.98 -2.27 5.14
N MET A 47 1.73 -1.12 5.78
CA MET A 47 1.20 0.06 5.12
C MET A 47 2.28 1.00 4.57
N LYS A 48 3.53 0.56 4.48
CA LYS A 48 4.65 1.32 3.91
C LYS A 48 4.76 2.75 4.45
N ASN A 49 4.47 2.94 5.73
CA ASN A 49 4.38 4.23 6.43
C ASN A 49 3.40 5.25 5.80
N HIS A 50 2.45 4.80 4.98
CA HIS A 50 1.41 5.65 4.40
C HIS A 50 0.39 6.05 5.47
N SER A 51 0.47 7.30 5.95
CA SER A 51 -0.21 7.77 7.16
C SER A 51 -1.68 7.37 7.28
N TRP A 52 -2.46 7.55 6.20
CA TRP A 52 -3.87 7.18 6.18
C TRP A 52 -4.10 5.70 6.50
N TYR A 53 -3.34 4.80 5.87
CA TYR A 53 -3.50 3.37 6.03
C TYR A 53 -2.88 2.84 7.33
N VAL A 54 -1.79 3.46 7.80
CA VAL A 54 -1.26 3.18 9.14
C VAL A 54 -2.32 3.47 10.20
N GLN A 55 -2.96 4.64 10.12
CA GLN A 55 -4.02 5.04 11.04
C GLN A 55 -5.25 4.14 10.92
N GLN A 56 -5.68 3.81 9.70
CA GLN A 56 -6.83 2.95 9.47
C GLN A 56 -6.61 1.52 10.01
N LEU A 57 -5.46 0.92 9.72
CA LEU A 57 -5.12 -0.42 10.22
C LEU A 57 -4.93 -0.44 11.75
N ALA A 58 -4.28 0.58 12.31
CA ALA A 58 -4.16 0.73 13.76
C ALA A 58 -5.54 0.85 14.44
N HIS A 59 -6.45 1.62 13.84
CA HIS A 59 -7.81 1.79 14.34
C HIS A 59 -8.58 0.47 14.32
N TYR A 60 -8.57 -0.28 13.21
CA TYR A 60 -9.25 -1.58 13.16
C TYR A 60 -8.65 -2.58 14.15
N THR A 61 -7.32 -2.63 14.26
CA THR A 61 -6.63 -3.48 15.23
C THR A 61 -7.07 -3.13 16.66
N TRP A 62 -7.13 -1.84 16.97
CA TRP A 62 -7.61 -1.36 18.26
C TRP A 62 -9.07 -1.74 18.51
N THR A 63 -9.96 -1.56 17.54
CA THR A 63 -11.39 -1.87 17.65
C THR A 63 -11.64 -3.35 17.92
N LEU A 64 -10.92 -4.23 17.21
CA LEU A 64 -11.04 -5.69 17.36
C LEU A 64 -10.34 -6.21 18.62
N THR A 65 -9.44 -5.43 19.23
CA THR A 65 -8.75 -5.80 20.46
C THR A 65 -9.63 -5.57 21.68
N ARG A 66 -9.86 -6.61 22.48
CA ARG A 66 -10.51 -6.48 23.79
C ARG A 66 -9.57 -5.96 24.88
N ARG A 67 -8.42 -6.61 25.06
CA ARG A 67 -7.42 -6.27 26.11
C ARG A 67 -5.99 -6.23 25.59
N LYS A 68 -5.55 -7.27 24.87
CA LYS A 68 -4.22 -7.38 24.29
C LYS A 68 -4.33 -7.70 22.81
N ALA A 69 -3.70 -6.88 21.97
CA ALA A 69 -3.57 -7.15 20.55
C ALA A 69 -2.44 -8.15 20.33
N THR A 70 -2.70 -9.11 19.46
CA THR A 70 -1.74 -10.06 18.92
C THR A 70 -1.75 -9.99 17.39
N LEU A 71 -0.96 -10.83 16.74
CA LEU A 71 -1.04 -10.98 15.29
C LEU A 71 -2.44 -11.41 14.82
N ALA A 72 -3.22 -12.11 15.65
CA ALA A 72 -4.58 -12.50 15.30
C ALA A 72 -5.53 -11.30 15.14
N GLU A 73 -5.50 -10.34 16.08
CA GLU A 73 -6.30 -9.10 15.97
C GLU A 73 -5.82 -8.23 14.80
N LEU A 74 -4.51 -8.17 14.57
CA LEU A 74 -3.93 -7.45 13.42
C LEU A 74 -4.38 -8.07 12.09
N ASP A 75 -4.41 -9.39 12.00
CA ASP A 75 -4.84 -10.10 10.79
C ASP A 75 -6.32 -9.91 10.50
N ALA A 76 -7.14 -10.02 11.54
CA ALA A 76 -8.56 -9.71 11.43
C ALA A 76 -8.78 -8.25 11.00
N ALA A 77 -7.99 -7.32 11.54
CA ALA A 77 -8.05 -5.91 11.19
C ALA A 77 -7.64 -5.64 9.74
N LEU A 78 -6.61 -6.31 9.23
CA LEU A 78 -6.26 -6.15 7.83
C LEU A 78 -7.31 -6.73 6.90
N ASN A 79 -7.85 -7.92 7.23
CA ASN A 79 -8.94 -8.49 6.44
C ASN A 79 -10.13 -7.52 6.39
N GLU A 80 -10.48 -6.88 7.50
CA GLU A 80 -11.54 -5.88 7.55
C GLU A 80 -11.21 -4.63 6.72
N LEU A 81 -9.96 -4.15 6.78
CA LEU A 81 -9.48 -3.04 5.97
C LEU A 81 -9.62 -3.35 4.47
N LEU A 82 -9.11 -4.50 4.03
CA LEU A 82 -9.15 -4.90 2.62
C LEU A 82 -10.59 -5.13 2.16
N ARG A 83 -11.42 -5.77 2.99
CA ARG A 83 -12.85 -6.00 2.70
C ARG A 83 -13.60 -4.68 2.52
N THR A 84 -13.35 -3.71 3.40
CA THR A 84 -14.01 -2.40 3.36
C THR A 84 -13.62 -1.60 2.12
N ASN A 85 -12.36 -1.67 1.70
CA ASN A 85 -11.88 -0.97 0.51
C ASN A 85 -12.09 -1.75 -0.80
N SER A 86 -12.43 -3.05 -0.74
CA SER A 86 -12.56 -3.93 -1.91
C SER A 86 -13.49 -3.41 -3.01
N PRO A 87 -14.68 -2.84 -2.74
CA PRO A 87 -15.55 -2.34 -3.80
C PRO A 87 -14.87 -1.23 -4.63
N HIS A 88 -14.10 -0.36 -3.98
CA HIS A 88 -13.33 0.68 -4.66
C HIS A 88 -12.23 0.08 -5.53
N TYR A 89 -11.50 -0.91 -5.02
CA TYR A 89 -10.44 -1.59 -5.76
C TYR A 89 -10.96 -2.40 -6.96
N GLN A 90 -12.13 -3.03 -6.81
CA GLN A 90 -12.81 -3.72 -7.91
C GLN A 90 -13.16 -2.75 -9.03
N ALA A 91 -13.79 -1.61 -8.70
CA ALA A 91 -14.13 -0.58 -9.68
C ALA A 91 -12.89 -0.01 -10.40
N GLN A 92 -11.77 0.15 -9.68
CA GLN A 92 -10.51 0.52 -10.31
C GLN A 92 -10.02 -0.56 -11.28
N ALA A 93 -10.07 -1.84 -10.87
CA ALA A 93 -9.59 -2.98 -11.65
C ALA A 93 -10.39 -3.27 -12.92
N GLU A 94 -11.71 -3.05 -12.90
CA GLU A 94 -12.61 -3.23 -14.06
C GLU A 94 -12.23 -2.34 -15.25
N ASN A 95 -11.62 -1.18 -14.99
CA ASN A 95 -11.27 -0.18 -16.00
C ASN A 95 -9.83 -0.33 -16.52
N ILE A 96 -9.18 -1.46 -16.26
CA ILE A 96 -7.78 -1.74 -16.63
C ILE A 96 -7.74 -2.69 -17.82
N ASN A 97 -7.03 -2.30 -18.89
CA ASN A 97 -6.80 -3.21 -20.01
C ASN A 97 -5.62 -4.15 -19.77
N GLN A 98 -5.46 -5.18 -20.61
CA GLN A 98 -4.44 -6.21 -20.43
C GLN A 98 -3.00 -5.68 -20.28
N THR A 99 -2.61 -4.66 -21.06
CA THR A 99 -1.26 -4.09 -20.99
C THR A 99 -1.02 -3.26 -19.74
N GLN A 100 -2.08 -2.62 -19.21
CA GLN A 100 -2.03 -1.91 -17.93
C GLN A 100 -1.99 -2.90 -16.75
N LEU A 101 -2.77 -3.98 -16.84
CA LEU A 101 -2.74 -5.06 -15.86
C LEU A 101 -1.35 -5.72 -15.80
N GLY A 102 -0.76 -5.98 -16.97
CA GLY A 102 0.62 -6.45 -17.08
C GLY A 102 1.60 -5.52 -16.38
N LEU A 103 1.46 -4.21 -16.60
CA LEU A 103 2.32 -3.20 -15.97
C LEU A 103 2.18 -3.21 -14.44
N LEU A 104 0.96 -3.28 -13.91
CA LEU A 104 0.71 -3.40 -12.47
C LEU A 104 1.30 -4.70 -11.89
N LYS A 105 1.22 -5.81 -12.62
CA LYS A 105 1.87 -7.07 -12.20
C LYS A 105 3.39 -6.93 -12.13
N ALA A 106 4.02 -6.27 -13.10
CA ALA A 106 5.46 -6.01 -13.10
C ALA A 106 5.86 -5.12 -11.92
N VAL A 107 5.08 -4.07 -11.64
CA VAL A 107 5.28 -3.18 -10.47
C VAL A 107 5.11 -3.94 -9.15
N ALA A 108 4.09 -4.79 -9.03
CA ALA A 108 3.84 -5.59 -7.84
C ALA A 108 4.98 -6.59 -7.54
N LYS A 109 5.73 -6.98 -8.57
CA LYS A 109 6.93 -7.83 -8.49
C LYS A 109 8.23 -7.05 -8.32
N GLY A 110 8.17 -5.72 -8.26
CA GLY A 110 9.33 -4.85 -8.03
C GLY A 110 10.24 -4.66 -9.24
N MET A 111 9.75 -4.89 -10.45
CA MET A 111 10.54 -4.71 -11.67
C MET A 111 10.88 -3.23 -11.90
N THR A 112 12.16 -2.93 -12.10
CA THR A 112 12.65 -1.56 -12.31
C THR A 112 12.81 -1.22 -13.80
N GLN A 113 13.27 -2.17 -14.61
CA GLN A 113 13.51 -2.00 -16.05
C GLN A 113 12.27 -2.41 -16.87
N LEU A 114 11.19 -1.65 -16.73
CA LEU A 114 9.87 -1.96 -17.32
C LEU A 114 9.84 -1.96 -18.86
N THR A 115 10.86 -1.40 -19.53
CA THR A 115 11.00 -1.40 -21.00
C THR A 115 12.04 -2.40 -21.49
N SER A 116 12.61 -3.23 -20.61
CA SER A 116 13.49 -4.33 -21.04
C SER A 116 12.67 -5.38 -21.80
N ALA A 117 13.29 -6.03 -22.78
CA ALA A 117 12.62 -7.03 -23.62
C ALA A 117 12.05 -8.20 -22.78
N ASP A 118 12.80 -8.63 -21.77
CA ASP A 118 12.40 -9.74 -20.89
C ASP A 118 11.15 -9.37 -20.08
N VAL A 119 11.14 -8.21 -19.41
CA VAL A 119 9.98 -7.74 -18.62
C VAL A 119 8.77 -7.47 -19.51
N MET A 120 8.96 -6.85 -20.68
CA MET A 120 7.84 -6.59 -21.59
C MET A 120 7.20 -7.89 -22.10
N THR A 121 8.02 -8.91 -22.37
CA THR A 121 7.56 -10.25 -22.77
C THR A 121 6.84 -10.95 -21.60
N GLU A 122 7.50 -11.07 -20.44
CA GLU A 122 6.99 -11.77 -19.26
C GLU A 122 5.63 -11.22 -18.81
N TYR A 123 5.48 -9.90 -18.81
CA TYR A 123 4.27 -9.23 -18.33
C TYR A 123 3.33 -8.76 -19.44
N SER A 124 3.60 -9.12 -20.71
CA SER A 124 2.77 -8.75 -21.87
C SER A 124 2.51 -7.22 -21.97
N LEU A 125 3.56 -6.42 -21.82
CA LEU A 125 3.46 -4.95 -21.77
C LEU A 125 3.30 -4.29 -23.15
N GLY A 126 3.55 -5.04 -24.22
CA GLY A 126 3.53 -4.55 -25.59
C GLY A 126 4.84 -3.83 -25.95
N THR A 127 4.74 -2.63 -26.51
CA THR A 127 5.90 -1.85 -26.97
C THR A 127 6.42 -0.90 -25.88
N PRO A 128 7.67 -0.42 -25.96
CA PRO A 128 8.17 0.63 -25.06
C PRO A 128 7.28 1.88 -25.02
N ARG A 129 6.69 2.25 -26.17
CA ARG A 129 5.74 3.37 -26.26
C ARG A 129 4.45 3.10 -25.46
N ASN A 130 3.94 1.87 -25.50
CA ASN A 130 2.79 1.46 -24.68
C ASN A 130 3.13 1.49 -23.19
N VAL A 131 4.32 1.03 -22.79
CA VAL A 131 4.78 1.10 -21.40
C VAL A 131 4.77 2.53 -20.90
N SER A 132 5.39 3.47 -21.63
CA SER A 132 5.42 4.88 -21.24
C SER A 132 4.01 5.50 -21.15
N LYS A 133 3.13 5.19 -22.11
CA LYS A 133 1.73 5.64 -22.09
C LYS A 133 0.98 5.09 -20.87
N ASN A 134 1.13 3.79 -20.58
CA ASN A 134 0.43 3.14 -19.47
C ASN A 134 0.94 3.61 -18.11
N LYS A 135 2.24 3.92 -17.98
CA LYS A 135 2.77 4.57 -16.76
C LYS A 135 2.03 5.87 -16.46
N ILE A 136 1.90 6.75 -17.45
CA ILE A 136 1.19 8.03 -17.29
C ILE A 136 -0.28 7.81 -16.94
N ILE A 137 -0.95 6.85 -17.59
CA ILE A 137 -2.37 6.54 -17.30
C ILE A 137 -2.54 6.05 -15.87
N LEU A 138 -1.71 5.10 -15.43
CA LEU A 138 -1.81 4.53 -14.09
C LEU A 138 -1.40 5.53 -13.00
N PHE A 139 -0.42 6.38 -13.27
CA PHE A 139 -0.02 7.48 -12.39
C PHE A 139 -1.17 8.49 -12.22
N ASN A 140 -1.77 8.95 -13.33
CA ASN A 140 -2.90 9.89 -13.29
C ASN A 140 -4.19 9.30 -12.69
N ARG A 141 -4.23 7.98 -12.47
CA ARG A 141 -5.33 7.28 -11.80
C ARG A 141 -4.99 6.95 -10.34
N ASP A 142 -3.89 7.47 -9.81
CA ASP A 142 -3.39 7.21 -8.46
C ASP A 142 -3.20 5.71 -8.17
N MET A 143 -2.88 4.91 -9.19
CA MET A 143 -2.66 3.46 -9.03
C MET A 143 -1.18 3.14 -8.77
N ILE A 144 -0.29 3.94 -9.35
CA ILE A 144 1.16 3.85 -9.14
C ILE A 144 1.75 5.22 -8.85
N ASP A 145 2.86 5.23 -8.13
CA ASP A 145 3.72 6.40 -7.92
C ASP A 145 5.15 6.09 -8.39
N GLU A 146 5.95 7.12 -8.62
CA GLU A 146 7.36 7.01 -9.00
C GLU A 146 8.26 7.62 -7.93
N ASN A 147 9.17 6.81 -7.39
CA ASN A 147 10.17 7.25 -6.43
C ASN A 147 11.57 6.84 -6.92
N ASN A 148 12.37 7.84 -7.30
CA ASN A 148 13.75 7.65 -7.79
C ASN A 148 13.88 6.60 -8.91
N GLY A 149 12.98 6.66 -9.90
CA GLY A 149 12.96 5.72 -11.04
C GLY A 149 12.42 4.33 -10.71
N LYS A 150 11.91 4.11 -9.49
CA LYS A 150 11.18 2.90 -9.11
C LYS A 150 9.69 3.22 -9.04
N TYR A 151 8.89 2.34 -9.62
CA TYR A 151 7.44 2.44 -9.53
C TYR A 151 6.94 1.59 -8.38
N GLU A 152 6.03 2.15 -7.58
CA GLU A 152 5.30 1.43 -6.53
C GLU A 152 3.81 1.69 -6.64
N PHE A 153 2.99 0.89 -5.98
CA PHE A 153 1.57 1.23 -5.83
C PHE A 153 1.45 2.47 -4.95
N ALA A 154 0.65 3.45 -5.37
CA ALA A 154 0.39 4.63 -4.57
C ALA A 154 -0.38 4.27 -3.28
N ASP A 155 -1.26 3.27 -3.38
CA ASP A 155 -2.03 2.72 -2.26
C ASP A 155 -1.45 1.34 -1.84
N PRO A 156 -0.85 1.22 -0.63
CA PRO A 156 -0.31 -0.06 -0.13
C PRO A 156 -1.39 -1.11 0.17
N ALA A 157 -2.61 -0.71 0.54
CA ALA A 157 -3.72 -1.63 0.75
C ALA A 157 -4.26 -2.16 -0.58
N PHE A 158 -4.30 -1.32 -1.61
CA PHE A 158 -4.61 -1.75 -2.97
C PHE A 158 -3.57 -2.74 -3.49
N GLU A 159 -2.28 -2.52 -3.22
CA GLU A 159 -1.22 -3.49 -3.59
C GLU A 159 -1.46 -4.87 -2.99
N ILE A 160 -1.82 -4.93 -1.69
CA ILE A 160 -2.10 -6.18 -1.00
C ILE A 160 -3.32 -6.86 -1.65
N TRP A 161 -4.41 -6.12 -1.82
CA TRP A 161 -5.61 -6.63 -2.48
C TRP A 161 -5.31 -7.14 -3.90
N PHE A 162 -4.58 -6.37 -4.69
CA PHE A 162 -4.20 -6.72 -6.06
C PHE A 162 -3.39 -8.02 -6.09
N LYS A 163 -2.43 -8.16 -5.17
CA LYS A 163 -1.62 -9.39 -5.07
C LYS A 163 -2.46 -10.61 -4.71
N MET A 164 -3.48 -10.44 -3.86
CA MET A 164 -4.43 -11.51 -3.53
C MET A 164 -5.22 -11.95 -4.77
N GLN A 165 -5.76 -10.99 -5.53
CA GLN A 165 -6.60 -11.28 -6.70
C GLN A 165 -5.83 -11.87 -7.87
N TYR A 166 -4.63 -11.35 -8.17
CA TYR A 166 -3.93 -11.66 -9.42
C TYR A 166 -2.75 -12.62 -9.28
N PHE A 167 -2.32 -12.95 -8.06
CA PHE A 167 -1.26 -13.93 -7.82
C PHE A 167 -1.66 -15.08 -6.91
N ASN A 168 -2.94 -15.18 -6.50
CA ASN A 168 -3.42 -16.15 -5.51
C ASN A 168 -2.54 -16.19 -4.24
N GLN A 169 -2.02 -15.03 -3.81
CA GLN A 169 -1.18 -14.94 -2.62
C GLN A 169 -2.08 -14.68 -1.41
N PRO A 170 -2.22 -15.63 -0.46
CA PRO A 170 -2.94 -15.36 0.78
C PRO A 170 -2.12 -14.37 1.62
N TYR A 171 -2.83 -13.50 2.33
CA TYR A 171 -2.25 -12.47 3.19
C TYR A 171 -1.24 -13.04 4.21
N ASN A 172 -1.45 -14.26 4.72
CA ASN A 172 -0.60 -14.91 5.72
C ASN A 172 0.88 -15.06 5.32
N LYS A 173 1.25 -14.90 4.04
CA LYS A 173 2.66 -14.94 3.61
C LYS A 173 3.43 -13.64 3.89
N LEU A 174 2.77 -12.50 4.07
CA LEU A 174 3.45 -11.22 4.33
C LEU A 174 4.00 -11.10 5.76
N MET A 175 3.60 -11.99 6.68
CA MET A 175 4.10 -12.01 8.06
C MET A 175 5.20 -13.06 8.32
N VAL A 176 5.61 -13.83 7.30
CA VAL A 176 6.59 -14.93 7.47
C VAL A 176 7.99 -14.55 6.99
N ASN A 177 8.15 -13.46 6.24
CA ASN A 177 9.46 -13.00 5.81
C ASN A 177 9.81 -11.68 6.50
N GLY A 178 10.32 -11.82 7.73
CA GLY A 178 11.10 -10.77 8.40
C GLY A 178 12.47 -10.57 7.77
#